data_AF-A0A441HJ10-F1
#
_entry.id   AF-A0A441HJ10-F1
#
_cell.length_a   1.000
_cell.length_b   1.000
_cell.length_c   1.000
_cell.angle_alpha   90.00
_cell.angle_beta   90.00
_cell.angle_gamma   90.00
#
_symmetry.space_group_name_H-M   'P 1'
#
loop_
_entity.id
_entity.type
_entity.pdbx_description
1 polymer ?
#
loop_
_entity_poly.entity_id
_entity_poly.type
_entity_poly.pdbx_seq_one_letter_code
_entity_poly.pdbx_strand_id
1 'polypeptide(L)'
;MRTSRRFFLTGASALAAAVVAGHASAQDVIGDILKSSTRGNWDDQFDARASETGKVASTLPIFSLQTVAFTEQAVAQYQGIVGQGGWEQVPATKKLQLGVDDPDVVPLRRRLMVSGDLSQSAGISTAFDSYVDSAVKRFQLRHGLPADGSMGKYTYSAMNVPAPIRLGQLQTNLQRLREKAGTLGDRYVLVDIPAAQVEAVENDRVVLRHTAIVGKIDRQTPIVNSKINEIIVNPYWNAPVSIVRKDIIPLMRKDPNYLKDSHIRLFAPDGSEVDPMTVDWSTDDAAKYRFRQDPGAGNAMASVKINFPSPDGVYMHDTPQQSLFGKLMRFDSSGCVRVQNVRDLVTWILRDTPGWDRQHFEAAIKTGENTPVQVVNPVPVHFLYLSAWSTGPGVVQFRDDIYGLDGNSELQITSAL
;
A
#
# COMPACT_ATOMS: atom_id res chain seq x y z
N MET A 1 -13.63 70.19 -41.44
CA MET A 1 -12.96 70.28 -40.12
C MET A 1 -13.95 69.89 -39.03
N ARG A 2 -13.77 68.71 -38.42
CA ARG A 2 -13.97 68.37 -36.99
C ARG A 2 -14.00 66.84 -36.88
N THR A 3 -13.00 66.33 -36.19
CA THR A 3 -12.74 64.93 -35.84
C THR A 3 -13.53 64.53 -34.60
N SER A 4 -13.97 63.26 -34.50
CA SER A 4 -13.69 62.36 -33.35
C SER A 4 -14.60 61.12 -33.31
N ARG A 5 -13.96 59.95 -33.50
CA ARG A 5 -14.10 58.63 -32.84
C ARG A 5 -15.47 58.19 -32.29
N ARG A 6 -15.95 57.03 -32.78
CA ARG A 6 -16.17 55.81 -31.97
C ARG A 6 -16.38 54.57 -32.86
N PHE A 7 -15.52 53.58 -32.66
CA PHE A 7 -15.68 52.18 -33.06
C PHE A 7 -16.78 51.52 -32.23
N PHE A 8 -17.55 50.59 -32.80
CA PHE A 8 -17.91 49.33 -32.13
C PHE A 8 -18.37 48.29 -33.17
N LEU A 9 -17.57 47.23 -33.32
CA LEU A 9 -17.83 46.05 -34.13
C LEU A 9 -18.32 44.92 -33.22
N THR A 10 -19.42 44.30 -33.65
CA THR A 10 -19.84 42.89 -33.54
C THR A 10 -19.06 41.94 -32.64
N GLY A 11 -19.79 41.20 -31.78
CA GLY A 11 -19.31 39.94 -31.19
C GLY A 11 -20.23 39.42 -30.09
N ALA A 12 -21.29 38.69 -30.45
CA ALA A 12 -22.10 37.95 -29.48
C ALA A 12 -21.35 36.68 -29.05
N SER A 13 -21.05 36.63 -27.76
CA SER A 13 -20.27 35.62 -27.05
C SER A 13 -21.04 34.30 -26.89
N ALA A 14 -20.43 33.20 -27.36
CA ALA A 14 -20.79 31.84 -26.94
C ALA A 14 -20.24 31.58 -25.52
N LEU A 15 -21.13 31.27 -24.59
CA LEU A 15 -20.80 30.78 -23.25
C LEU A 15 -20.28 29.34 -23.36
N ALA A 16 -18.96 29.18 -23.48
CA ALA A 16 -18.31 27.91 -23.21
C ALA A 16 -18.15 27.75 -21.69
N ALA A 17 -18.97 26.88 -21.11
CA ALA A 17 -18.76 26.40 -19.75
C ALA A 17 -17.47 25.58 -19.72
N ALA A 18 -16.39 26.18 -19.22
CA ALA A 18 -15.15 25.46 -18.95
C ALA A 18 -15.38 24.50 -17.77
N VAL A 19 -15.55 23.22 -18.09
CA VAL A 19 -15.41 22.13 -17.11
C VAL A 19 -13.96 22.18 -16.62
N VAL A 20 -13.76 22.62 -15.39
CA VAL A 20 -12.48 22.44 -14.68
C VAL A 20 -12.38 20.96 -14.36
N ALA A 21 -11.83 20.20 -15.30
CA ALA A 21 -11.34 18.86 -15.04
C ALA A 21 -10.12 19.00 -14.12
N GLY A 22 -10.35 18.98 -12.81
CA GLY A 22 -9.29 18.84 -11.83
C GLY A 22 -8.50 17.58 -12.16
N HIS A 23 -7.32 17.75 -12.75
CA HIS A 23 -6.36 16.67 -12.87
C HIS A 23 -5.99 16.27 -11.44
N ALA A 24 -6.30 15.04 -11.07
CA ALA A 24 -5.70 14.43 -9.90
C ALA A 24 -4.19 14.32 -10.21
N SER A 25 -3.41 15.33 -9.82
CA SER A 25 -1.95 15.21 -9.79
C SER A 25 -1.63 14.02 -8.91
N ALA A 26 -0.99 13.00 -9.48
CA ALA A 26 -0.32 11.98 -8.71
C ALA A 26 0.66 12.70 -7.78
N GLN A 27 0.38 12.66 -6.47
CA GLN A 27 1.31 13.20 -5.47
C GLN A 27 2.64 12.47 -5.64
N ASP A 28 3.73 13.23 -5.81
CA ASP A 28 5.07 12.66 -5.88
C ASP A 28 5.53 12.28 -4.47
N VAL A 29 4.98 11.18 -3.95
CA VAL A 29 5.22 10.72 -2.57
C VAL A 29 6.70 10.47 -2.30
N ILE A 30 7.47 10.04 -3.31
CA ILE A 30 8.93 9.89 -3.17
C ILE A 30 9.56 11.27 -3.02
N GLY A 31 9.19 12.24 -3.86
CA GLY A 31 9.59 13.63 -3.71
C GLY A 31 9.22 14.22 -2.34
N ASP A 32 8.00 14.00 -1.86
CA ASP A 32 7.54 14.49 -0.56
C ASP A 32 8.36 13.88 0.58
N ILE A 33 8.71 12.59 0.50
CA ILE A 33 9.52 11.91 1.55
C ILE A 33 10.91 12.48 1.61
N LEU A 34 11.47 12.78 0.44
CA LEU A 34 12.78 13.35 0.36
C LEU A 34 12.79 14.81 0.83
N LYS A 35 11.68 15.55 0.65
CA LYS A 35 11.52 16.94 1.10
C LYS A 35 11.06 17.09 2.57
N SER A 36 10.52 16.05 3.20
CA SER A 36 9.91 16.19 4.53
C SER A 36 10.99 16.41 5.60
N SER A 37 11.07 17.63 6.13
CA SER A 37 12.01 18.03 7.19
C SER A 37 11.44 17.89 8.62
N THR A 38 10.17 17.50 8.77
CA THR A 38 9.45 17.55 10.05
C THR A 38 8.87 16.18 10.48
N ARG A 39 9.55 15.55 11.45
CA ARG A 39 9.00 14.50 12.32
C ARG A 39 8.61 15.17 13.65
N GLY A 40 7.32 15.34 13.93
CA GLY A 40 6.84 15.86 15.22
C GLY A 40 6.74 14.77 16.29
N ASN A 41 6.39 15.13 17.54
CA ASN A 41 6.02 14.24 18.67
C ASN A 41 4.87 13.24 18.38
N TRP A 42 4.41 13.20 17.13
CA TRP A 42 3.38 12.33 16.61
C TRP A 42 3.81 10.86 16.58
N ASP A 43 5.12 10.57 16.50
CA ASP A 43 5.70 9.24 16.34
C ASP A 43 5.42 8.31 17.52
N ASP A 44 5.82 8.70 18.75
CA ASP A 44 5.59 7.89 19.96
C ASP A 44 4.08 7.70 20.24
N GLN A 45 3.25 8.70 19.91
CA GLN A 45 1.79 8.60 20.05
C GLN A 45 1.13 7.76 18.96
N PHE A 46 1.65 7.77 17.73
CA PHE A 46 1.12 7.02 16.61
C PHE A 46 1.41 5.53 16.78
N ASP A 47 2.65 5.19 17.11
CA ASP A 47 3.04 3.81 17.42
C ASP A 47 2.25 3.33 18.65
N ALA A 48 2.19 4.11 19.74
CA ALA A 48 1.45 3.71 20.95
C ALA A 48 -0.07 3.52 20.72
N ARG A 49 -0.75 4.45 20.01
CA ARG A 49 -2.19 4.34 19.70
C ARG A 49 -2.50 3.15 18.80
N ALA A 50 -1.61 2.85 17.86
CA ALA A 50 -1.76 1.72 16.97
C ALA A 50 -1.48 0.38 17.69
N SER A 51 -0.53 0.33 18.64
CA SER A 51 -0.33 -0.83 19.52
C SER A 51 -1.51 -1.07 20.49
N GLU A 52 -2.19 -0.01 20.97
CA GLU A 52 -3.41 -0.14 21.79
C GLU A 52 -4.64 -0.67 21.02
N THR A 53 -4.66 -0.50 19.69
CA THR A 53 -5.71 -1.05 18.80
C THR A 53 -5.37 -2.44 18.24
N GLY A 54 -4.20 -2.97 18.58
CA GLY A 54 -3.56 -4.18 18.04
C GLY A 54 -4.19 -5.52 18.42
N LYS A 55 -5.52 -5.65 18.48
CA LYS A 55 -6.13 -6.99 18.41
C LYS A 55 -6.08 -7.44 16.97
N VAL A 56 -5.21 -8.41 16.67
CA VAL A 56 -5.19 -9.08 15.37
C VAL A 56 -6.60 -9.60 15.09
N ALA A 57 -7.31 -9.01 14.11
CA ALA A 57 -8.71 -9.32 13.83
C ALA A 57 -8.96 -10.82 13.51
N SER A 58 -7.91 -11.50 13.06
CA SER A 58 -7.83 -12.95 12.95
C SER A 58 -6.38 -13.39 13.13
N THR A 59 -6.12 -14.30 14.06
CA THR A 59 -4.79 -14.89 14.28
C THR A 59 -4.45 -15.94 13.22
N LEU A 60 -5.33 -16.20 12.25
CA LEU A 60 -5.10 -17.12 11.15
C LEU A 60 -4.10 -16.51 10.15
N PRO A 61 -2.95 -17.16 9.87
CA PRO A 61 -2.04 -16.72 8.83
C PRO A 61 -2.68 -16.79 7.45
N ILE A 62 -2.38 -15.81 6.60
CA ILE A 62 -2.88 -15.80 5.21
C ILE A 62 -2.47 -17.09 4.50
N PHE A 63 -1.21 -17.50 4.60
CA PHE A 63 -0.71 -18.74 4.00
C PHE A 63 -0.73 -19.91 5.00
N SER A 64 -1.92 -20.38 5.34
CA SER A 64 -2.15 -21.55 6.18
C SER A 64 -2.96 -22.63 5.47
N LEU A 65 -2.85 -23.89 5.92
CA LEU A 65 -3.67 -24.99 5.39
C LEU A 65 -5.18 -24.77 5.61
N GLN A 66 -5.55 -24.05 6.68
CA GLN A 66 -6.93 -23.67 6.92
C GLN A 66 -7.42 -22.63 5.91
N THR A 67 -6.60 -21.63 5.56
CA THR A 67 -6.92 -20.66 4.49
C THR A 67 -7.12 -21.36 3.14
N VAL A 68 -6.32 -22.39 2.84
CA VAL A 68 -6.53 -23.23 1.64
C VAL A 68 -7.92 -23.83 1.65
N ALA A 69 -8.30 -24.52 2.74
CA ALA A 69 -9.62 -25.17 2.85
C ALA A 69 -10.79 -24.17 2.76
N PHE A 70 -10.68 -23.00 3.41
CA PHE A 70 -11.71 -21.95 3.30
C PHE A 70 -11.79 -21.37 1.89
N THR A 71 -10.65 -21.26 1.20
CA THR A 71 -10.61 -20.73 -0.17
C THR A 71 -11.20 -21.74 -1.16
N GLU A 72 -11.00 -23.04 -0.96
CA GLU A 72 -11.67 -24.10 -1.73
C GLU A 72 -13.20 -24.04 -1.59
N GLN A 73 -13.70 -23.84 -0.37
CA GLN A 73 -15.13 -23.64 -0.12
C GLN A 73 -15.65 -22.37 -0.81
N ALA A 74 -14.87 -21.29 -0.78
CA ALA A 74 -15.21 -20.05 -1.46
C ALA A 74 -15.26 -20.22 -2.99
N VAL A 75 -14.33 -21.00 -3.57
CA VAL A 75 -14.37 -21.37 -5.00
C VAL A 75 -15.67 -22.11 -5.33
N ALA A 76 -16.06 -23.10 -4.52
CA ALA A 76 -17.33 -23.83 -4.72
C ALA A 76 -18.56 -22.91 -4.61
N GLN A 77 -18.57 -22.00 -3.64
CA GLN A 77 -19.62 -20.98 -3.50
C GLN A 77 -19.71 -20.09 -4.76
N TYR A 78 -18.58 -19.60 -5.25
CA TYR A 78 -18.52 -18.72 -6.43
C TYR A 78 -18.87 -19.47 -7.72
N GLN A 79 -18.55 -20.76 -7.84
CA GLN A 79 -19.05 -21.62 -8.91
C GLN A 79 -20.58 -21.69 -8.90
N GLY A 80 -21.19 -21.83 -7.72
CA GLY A 80 -22.65 -21.79 -7.56
C GLY A 80 -23.25 -20.46 -8.02
N ILE A 81 -22.65 -19.34 -7.62
CA ILE A 81 -23.07 -18.00 -8.06
C ILE A 81 -22.99 -17.86 -9.58
N VAL A 82 -21.89 -18.29 -10.20
CA VAL A 82 -21.72 -18.27 -11.66
C VAL A 82 -22.75 -19.16 -12.35
N GLY A 83 -23.01 -20.37 -11.83
CA GLY A 83 -24.00 -21.29 -12.37
C GLY A 83 -25.44 -20.77 -12.31
N GLN A 84 -25.73 -19.82 -11.42
CA GLN A 84 -27.02 -19.12 -11.30
C GLN A 84 -27.10 -17.85 -12.17
N GLY A 85 -26.09 -17.58 -13.01
CA GLY A 85 -26.03 -16.40 -13.89
C GLY A 85 -25.20 -15.24 -13.35
N GLY A 86 -24.52 -15.40 -12.21
CA GLY A 86 -23.67 -14.37 -11.62
C GLY A 86 -24.45 -13.34 -10.82
N TRP A 87 -23.96 -12.10 -10.83
CA TRP A 87 -24.62 -10.96 -10.20
C TRP A 87 -24.83 -9.81 -11.19
N GLU A 88 -25.89 -9.05 -10.96
CA GLU A 88 -26.24 -7.85 -11.72
C GLU A 88 -25.20 -6.74 -11.51
N GLN A 89 -24.98 -5.93 -12.55
CA GLN A 89 -24.17 -4.71 -12.48
C GLN A 89 -24.92 -3.63 -11.70
N VAL A 90 -24.23 -2.94 -10.79
CA VAL A 90 -24.80 -1.80 -10.08
C VAL A 90 -24.50 -0.52 -10.86
N PRO A 91 -25.51 0.28 -11.23
CA PRO A 91 -25.29 1.53 -11.96
C PRO A 91 -24.36 2.48 -11.17
N ALA A 92 -23.22 2.82 -11.77
CA ALA A 92 -22.22 3.72 -11.18
C ALA A 92 -22.43 5.18 -11.62
N THR A 93 -23.68 5.64 -11.64
CA THR A 93 -24.06 6.95 -12.20
C THR A 93 -24.00 8.09 -11.17
N LYS A 94 -24.09 7.75 -9.88
CA LYS A 94 -24.16 8.71 -8.78
C LYS A 94 -23.59 8.11 -7.50
N LYS A 95 -23.27 8.97 -6.53
CA LYS A 95 -22.83 8.52 -5.20
C LYS A 95 -24.05 8.10 -4.37
N LEU A 96 -24.11 6.84 -3.95
CA LEU A 96 -25.11 6.34 -2.99
C LEU A 96 -24.49 6.26 -1.59
N GLN A 97 -25.25 6.68 -0.57
CA GLN A 97 -24.83 6.67 0.83
C GLN A 97 -26.06 6.70 1.75
N LEU A 98 -25.85 6.48 3.05
CA LEU A 98 -26.91 6.48 4.07
C LEU A 98 -27.86 7.69 3.94
N GLY A 99 -29.17 7.39 3.90
CA GLY A 99 -30.24 8.38 3.82
C GLY A 99 -30.72 8.73 2.41
N VAL A 100 -30.03 8.25 1.36
CA VAL A 100 -30.49 8.40 -0.03
C VAL A 100 -31.68 7.49 -0.30
N ASP A 101 -32.69 7.98 -1.02
CA ASP A 101 -33.75 7.18 -1.64
C ASP A 101 -33.58 7.25 -3.16
N ASP A 102 -33.22 6.13 -3.79
CA ASP A 102 -32.92 6.09 -5.21
C ASP A 102 -33.18 4.69 -5.82
N PRO A 103 -33.72 4.61 -7.06
CA PRO A 103 -33.92 3.34 -7.77
C PRO A 103 -32.66 2.47 -7.89
N ASP A 104 -31.46 3.07 -7.96
CA ASP A 104 -30.20 2.34 -8.09
C ASP A 104 -29.80 1.57 -6.80
N VAL A 105 -30.48 1.83 -5.67
CA VAL A 105 -30.32 1.04 -4.44
C VAL A 105 -30.91 -0.38 -4.60
N VAL A 106 -31.90 -0.57 -5.47
CA VAL A 106 -32.49 -1.88 -5.73
C VAL A 106 -31.49 -2.89 -6.30
N PRO A 107 -30.78 -2.61 -7.42
CA PRO A 107 -29.73 -3.50 -7.92
C PRO A 107 -28.56 -3.63 -6.93
N LEU A 108 -28.20 -2.57 -6.18
CA LEU A 108 -27.19 -2.65 -5.12
C LEU A 108 -27.55 -3.68 -4.05
N ARG A 109 -28.79 -3.67 -3.55
CA ARG A 109 -29.27 -4.65 -2.56
C ARG A 109 -29.18 -6.06 -3.08
N ARG A 110 -29.68 -6.31 -4.30
CA ARG A 110 -29.60 -7.65 -4.94
C ARG A 110 -28.15 -8.10 -5.05
N ARG A 111 -27.25 -7.22 -5.48
CA ARG A 111 -25.82 -7.49 -5.60
C ARG A 111 -25.18 -7.88 -4.27
N LEU A 112 -25.47 -7.15 -3.19
CA LEU A 112 -24.97 -7.42 -1.84
C LEU A 112 -25.58 -8.69 -1.23
N MET A 113 -26.83 -9.00 -1.56
CA MET A 113 -27.51 -10.23 -1.15
C MET A 113 -26.88 -11.47 -1.79
N VAL A 114 -26.51 -11.41 -3.07
CA VAL A 114 -25.85 -12.54 -3.77
C VAL A 114 -24.48 -12.86 -3.16
N SER A 115 -23.71 -11.84 -2.75
CA SER A 115 -22.42 -12.06 -2.08
C SER A 115 -22.51 -12.29 -0.57
N GLY A 116 -23.71 -12.28 0.01
CA GLY A 116 -23.92 -12.49 1.45
C GLY A 116 -23.56 -11.29 2.35
N ASP A 117 -23.31 -10.12 1.77
CA ASP A 117 -23.05 -8.89 2.52
C ASP A 117 -24.33 -8.33 3.16
N LEU A 118 -25.49 -8.57 2.52
CA LEU A 118 -26.83 -8.17 2.98
C LEU A 118 -27.74 -9.40 3.16
N SER A 119 -28.45 -9.47 4.29
CA SER A 119 -29.44 -10.54 4.54
C SER A 119 -30.61 -10.43 3.57
N GLN A 120 -31.11 -11.56 3.08
CA GLN A 120 -32.34 -11.64 2.28
C GLN A 120 -33.55 -11.04 3.01
N SER A 121 -33.57 -11.15 4.35
CA SER A 121 -34.65 -10.59 5.19
C SER A 121 -34.68 -9.06 5.21
N ALA A 122 -33.63 -8.37 4.75
CA ALA A 122 -33.60 -6.91 4.65
C ALA A 122 -34.51 -6.37 3.53
N GLY A 123 -34.97 -7.26 2.63
CA GLY A 123 -35.91 -6.92 1.57
C GLY A 123 -35.34 -6.01 0.49
N ILE A 124 -36.16 -5.75 -0.52
CA ILE A 124 -35.85 -4.86 -1.65
C ILE A 124 -36.58 -3.54 -1.46
N SER A 125 -35.82 -2.44 -1.44
CA SER A 125 -36.36 -1.07 -1.45
C SER A 125 -35.36 -0.10 -2.07
N THR A 126 -35.81 1.12 -2.36
CA THR A 126 -34.99 2.21 -2.91
C THR A 126 -34.21 2.98 -1.83
N ALA A 127 -34.46 2.73 -0.55
CA ALA A 127 -33.82 3.47 0.54
C ALA A 127 -32.44 2.89 0.90
N PHE A 128 -31.38 3.69 0.81
CA PHE A 128 -30.07 3.37 1.37
C PHE A 128 -30.11 3.54 2.89
N ASP A 129 -30.59 2.51 3.57
CA ASP A 129 -30.76 2.47 5.03
C ASP A 129 -29.51 1.96 5.76
N SER A 130 -29.61 1.81 7.08
CA SER A 130 -28.52 1.32 7.93
C SER A 130 -28.10 -0.12 7.63
N TYR A 131 -28.97 -0.96 7.06
CA TYR A 131 -28.62 -2.31 6.65
C TYR A 131 -27.75 -2.29 5.40
N VAL A 132 -28.10 -1.46 4.41
CA VAL A 132 -27.29 -1.27 3.20
C VAL A 132 -25.96 -0.61 3.53
N ASP A 133 -25.93 0.41 4.39
CA ASP A 133 -24.69 1.04 4.87
C ASP A 133 -23.75 0.01 5.52
N SER A 134 -24.28 -0.82 6.42
CA SER A 134 -23.50 -1.87 7.08
C SER A 134 -23.01 -2.95 6.11
N ALA A 135 -23.79 -3.27 5.07
CA ALA A 135 -23.43 -4.24 4.04
C ALA A 135 -22.35 -3.68 3.09
N VAL A 136 -22.46 -2.41 2.69
CA VAL A 136 -21.44 -1.73 1.89
C VAL A 136 -20.14 -1.61 2.66
N LYS A 137 -20.16 -1.28 3.95
CA LYS A 137 -18.96 -1.25 4.80
C LYS A 137 -18.29 -2.62 4.88
N ARG A 138 -19.06 -3.70 5.03
CA ARG A 138 -18.53 -5.08 4.99
C ARG A 138 -17.90 -5.41 3.65
N PHE A 139 -18.56 -5.04 2.55
CA PHE A 139 -18.02 -5.18 1.20
C PHE A 139 -16.70 -4.40 1.06
N GLN A 140 -16.66 -3.13 1.46
CA GLN A 140 -15.46 -2.30 1.38
C GLN A 140 -14.29 -2.91 2.16
N LEU A 141 -14.52 -3.33 3.41
CA LEU A 141 -13.51 -3.97 4.26
C LEU A 141 -12.92 -5.21 3.60
N ARG A 142 -13.76 -6.13 3.10
CA ARG A 142 -13.28 -7.37 2.48
C ARG A 142 -12.63 -7.15 1.11
N HIS A 143 -12.79 -5.98 0.51
CA HIS A 143 -12.10 -5.55 -0.72
C HIS A 143 -10.87 -4.67 -0.46
N GLY A 144 -10.50 -4.44 0.81
CA GLY A 144 -9.36 -3.58 1.17
C GLY A 144 -9.61 -2.08 0.95
N LEU A 145 -10.87 -1.67 0.84
CA LEU A 145 -11.32 -0.28 0.69
C LEU A 145 -11.65 0.35 2.05
N PRO A 146 -11.71 1.70 2.17
CA PRO A 146 -12.11 2.37 3.40
C PRO A 146 -13.59 2.10 3.63
N ALA A 147 -13.96 1.71 4.84
CA ALA A 147 -15.32 1.33 5.21
C ALA A 147 -16.20 2.54 5.53
N ASP A 148 -16.31 3.48 4.60
CA ASP A 148 -17.06 4.73 4.77
C ASP A 148 -18.57 4.59 4.48
N GLY A 149 -19.02 3.44 3.97
CA GLY A 149 -20.42 3.17 3.62
C GLY A 149 -20.91 3.92 2.38
N SER A 150 -20.01 4.59 1.66
CA SER A 150 -20.31 5.35 0.46
C SER A 150 -19.94 4.57 -0.81
N MET A 151 -20.85 4.58 -1.78
CA MET A 151 -20.59 4.05 -3.12
C MET A 151 -19.83 5.07 -3.95
N GLY A 152 -18.49 5.04 -3.84
CA GLY A 152 -17.58 5.83 -4.66
C GLY A 152 -17.05 5.07 -5.88
N LYS A 153 -16.24 5.75 -6.71
CA LYS A 153 -15.62 5.20 -7.94
C LYS A 153 -15.00 3.82 -7.71
N TYR A 154 -14.13 3.68 -6.70
CA TYR A 154 -13.46 2.42 -6.37
C TYR A 154 -14.42 1.34 -5.84
N THR A 155 -15.41 1.71 -5.01
CA THR A 155 -16.42 0.76 -4.52
C THR A 155 -17.22 0.17 -5.69
N TYR A 156 -17.65 1.03 -6.63
CA TYR A 156 -18.36 0.59 -7.83
C TYR A 156 -17.50 -0.32 -8.70
N SER A 157 -16.27 0.09 -9.03
CA SER A 157 -15.36 -0.73 -9.85
C SER A 157 -15.10 -2.09 -9.23
N ALA A 158 -14.87 -2.17 -7.91
CA ALA A 158 -14.68 -3.44 -7.22
C ALA A 158 -15.94 -4.32 -7.21
N MET A 159 -17.11 -3.72 -7.04
CA MET A 159 -18.41 -4.41 -6.96
C MET A 159 -18.87 -4.99 -8.30
N ASN A 160 -18.54 -4.26 -9.36
CA ASN A 160 -18.94 -4.54 -10.73
C ASN A 160 -17.99 -5.47 -11.48
N VAL A 161 -16.90 -5.95 -10.86
CA VAL A 161 -16.13 -7.09 -11.41
C VAL A 161 -17.07 -8.30 -11.55
N PRO A 162 -17.21 -8.91 -12.74
CA PRO A 162 -18.13 -10.03 -12.95
C PRO A 162 -17.81 -11.27 -12.10
N ALA A 163 -18.84 -12.06 -11.79
CA ALA A 163 -18.68 -13.29 -10.99
C ALA A 163 -17.70 -14.32 -11.58
N PRO A 164 -17.71 -14.59 -12.90
CA PRO A 164 -16.73 -15.51 -13.50
C PRO A 164 -15.28 -15.04 -13.31
N ILE A 165 -15.06 -13.72 -13.34
CA ILE A 165 -13.74 -13.10 -13.19
C ILE A 165 -13.26 -13.23 -11.73
N ARG A 166 -14.14 -12.96 -10.76
CA ARG A 166 -13.82 -13.20 -9.35
C ARG A 166 -13.59 -14.67 -9.04
N LEU A 167 -14.34 -15.59 -9.66
CA LEU A 167 -14.08 -17.02 -9.53
C LEU A 167 -12.68 -17.37 -10.06
N GLY A 168 -12.30 -16.86 -11.23
CA GLY A 168 -10.96 -17.04 -11.79
C GLY A 168 -9.87 -16.50 -10.86
N GLN A 169 -10.06 -15.29 -10.31
CA GLN A 169 -9.15 -14.71 -9.32
C GLN A 169 -8.95 -15.65 -8.11
N LEU A 170 -10.04 -16.22 -7.60
CA LEU A 170 -10.06 -17.13 -6.46
C LEU A 170 -9.34 -18.45 -6.77
N GLN A 171 -9.51 -18.98 -7.99
CA GLN A 171 -8.83 -20.18 -8.47
C GLN A 171 -7.32 -19.98 -8.65
N THR A 172 -6.91 -18.86 -9.27
CA THR A 172 -5.50 -18.48 -9.41
C THR A 172 -4.81 -18.38 -8.05
N ASN A 173 -5.45 -17.70 -7.10
CA ASN A 173 -4.88 -17.50 -5.78
C ASN A 173 -4.93 -18.76 -4.89
N LEU A 174 -5.91 -19.65 -5.10
CA LEU A 174 -5.92 -20.97 -4.46
C LEU A 174 -4.69 -21.80 -4.85
N GLN A 175 -4.26 -21.74 -6.12
CA GLN A 175 -3.03 -22.39 -6.54
C GLN A 175 -1.81 -21.82 -5.80
N ARG A 176 -1.66 -20.49 -5.75
CA ARG A 176 -0.57 -19.84 -5.01
C ARG A 176 -0.57 -20.19 -3.53
N LEU A 177 -1.75 -20.28 -2.91
CA LEU A 177 -1.91 -20.74 -1.52
C LEU A 177 -1.41 -22.17 -1.35
N ARG A 178 -1.82 -23.10 -2.21
CA ARG A 178 -1.40 -24.52 -2.15
C ARG A 178 0.12 -24.68 -2.32
N GLU A 179 0.74 -23.86 -3.14
CA GLU A 179 2.19 -23.89 -3.38
C GLU A 179 3.02 -23.46 -2.16
N LYS A 180 2.45 -22.65 -1.26
CA LYS A 180 3.20 -22.02 -0.15
C LYS A 180 2.74 -22.44 1.24
N ALA A 181 1.45 -22.73 1.43
CA ALA A 181 0.90 -23.12 2.72
C ALA A 181 1.65 -24.35 3.29
N GLY A 182 2.07 -24.26 4.55
CA GLY A 182 2.83 -25.32 5.23
C GLY A 182 4.32 -25.39 4.87
N THR A 183 4.85 -24.49 4.02
CA THR A 183 6.28 -24.49 3.62
C THR A 183 7.09 -23.32 4.19
N LEU A 184 6.44 -22.38 4.89
CA LEU A 184 7.06 -21.13 5.37
C LEU A 184 7.80 -21.28 6.72
N GLY A 185 7.68 -22.45 7.36
CA GLY A 185 8.23 -22.73 8.69
C GLY A 185 7.37 -22.18 9.83
N ASP A 186 7.82 -22.41 11.06
CA ASP A 186 7.03 -22.10 12.26
C ASP A 186 7.16 -20.65 12.72
N ARG A 187 8.20 -19.93 12.27
CA ARG A 187 8.45 -18.52 12.62
C ARG A 187 8.96 -17.76 11.41
N TYR A 188 8.18 -16.80 10.90
CA TYR A 188 8.53 -16.05 9.69
C TYR A 188 7.85 -14.68 9.63
N VAL A 189 8.34 -13.83 8.73
CA VAL A 189 7.70 -12.58 8.30
C VAL A 189 7.15 -12.77 6.89
N LEU A 190 5.89 -12.42 6.69
CA LEU A 190 5.22 -12.45 5.39
C LEU A 190 4.81 -11.04 5.01
N VAL A 191 5.12 -10.62 3.79
CA VAL A 191 4.53 -9.45 3.15
C VAL A 191 3.56 -9.94 2.07
N ASP A 192 2.29 -9.61 2.21
CA ASP A 192 1.30 -9.78 1.16
C ASP A 192 1.19 -8.48 0.36
N ILE A 193 1.71 -8.51 -0.87
CA ILE A 193 1.93 -7.31 -1.69
C ILE A 193 0.60 -6.63 -2.07
N PRO A 194 -0.39 -7.31 -2.68
CA PRO A 194 -1.69 -6.69 -3.00
C PRO A 194 -2.44 -6.16 -1.78
N ALA A 195 -2.31 -6.84 -0.63
CA ALA A 195 -2.93 -6.37 0.61
C ALA A 195 -2.19 -5.18 1.23
N ALA A 196 -0.93 -4.95 0.83
CA ALA A 196 -0.01 -4.03 1.49
C ALA A 196 -0.03 -4.27 3.01
N GLN A 197 0.24 -5.51 3.41
CA GLN A 197 0.23 -5.96 4.80
C GLN A 197 1.46 -6.80 5.11
N VAL A 198 1.94 -6.72 6.35
CA VAL A 198 3.00 -7.57 6.90
C VAL A 198 2.45 -8.39 8.06
N GLU A 199 2.70 -9.70 8.07
CA GLU A 199 2.41 -10.60 9.18
C GLU A 199 3.71 -11.14 9.77
N ALA A 200 3.86 -11.03 11.09
CA ALA A 200 4.79 -11.88 11.83
C ALA A 200 4.00 -13.11 12.30
N VAL A 201 4.43 -14.28 11.86
CA VAL A 201 3.78 -15.56 12.17
C VAL A 201 4.67 -16.37 13.07
N GLU A 202 4.07 -16.97 14.09
CA GLU A 202 4.72 -17.90 14.99
C GLU A 202 3.76 -19.02 15.40
N ASN A 203 4.20 -20.27 15.30
CA ASN A 203 3.44 -21.47 15.68
C ASN A 203 2.03 -21.46 15.07
N ASP A 204 1.97 -21.27 13.75
CA ASP A 204 0.73 -21.18 12.95
C ASP A 204 -0.24 -20.06 13.37
N ARG A 205 0.25 -19.02 14.05
CA ARG A 205 -0.54 -17.86 14.46
C ARG A 205 0.11 -16.56 14.07
N VAL A 206 -0.69 -15.63 13.57
CA VAL A 206 -0.28 -14.24 13.38
C VAL A 206 -0.16 -13.60 14.76
N VAL A 207 1.08 -13.26 15.15
CA VAL A 207 1.39 -12.60 16.43
C VAL A 207 1.48 -11.09 16.29
N LEU A 208 1.89 -10.59 15.12
CA LEU A 208 1.84 -9.18 14.75
C LEU A 208 1.30 -9.02 13.34
N ARG A 209 0.52 -7.97 13.11
CA ARG A 209 0.06 -7.57 11.77
C ARG A 209 0.25 -6.06 11.60
N HIS A 210 0.90 -5.66 10.52
CA HIS A 210 1.22 -4.28 10.23
C HIS A 210 0.65 -3.88 8.86
N THR A 211 0.23 -2.63 8.74
CA THR A 211 0.01 -2.01 7.43
C THR A 211 1.35 -1.76 6.76
N ALA A 212 1.42 -1.99 5.45
CA ALA A 212 2.60 -1.73 4.64
C ALA A 212 2.34 -0.69 3.55
N ILE A 213 3.43 -0.18 2.98
CA ILE A 213 3.45 0.51 1.68
C ILE A 213 4.43 -0.24 0.80
N VAL A 214 3.98 -0.62 -0.40
CA VAL A 214 4.74 -1.42 -1.37
C VAL A 214 5.00 -0.63 -2.66
N GLY A 215 5.68 -1.25 -3.62
CA GLY A 215 6.12 -0.62 -4.86
C GLY A 215 5.00 -0.10 -5.74
N LYS A 216 5.28 0.97 -6.48
CA LYS A 216 4.44 1.45 -7.59
C LYS A 216 4.39 0.41 -8.73
N ILE A 217 3.42 0.55 -9.62
CA ILE A 217 3.25 -0.33 -10.79
C ILE A 217 4.49 -0.32 -11.70
N ASP A 218 5.15 0.83 -11.85
CA ASP A 218 6.36 1.00 -12.65
C ASP A 218 7.66 0.65 -11.88
N ARG A 219 7.53 0.28 -10.60
CA ARG A 219 8.63 -0.03 -9.65
C ARG A 219 8.16 -1.07 -8.62
N GLN A 220 7.74 -2.21 -9.13
CA GLN A 220 7.05 -3.25 -8.36
C GLN A 220 7.92 -3.79 -7.22
N THR A 221 7.29 -4.10 -6.09
CA THR A 221 7.93 -4.93 -5.06
C THR A 221 8.07 -6.36 -5.60
N PRO A 222 9.29 -6.94 -5.64
CA PRO A 222 9.50 -8.27 -6.17
C PRO A 222 9.01 -9.35 -5.20
N ILE A 223 8.78 -10.55 -5.73
CA ILE A 223 8.60 -11.75 -4.90
C ILE A 223 9.93 -12.10 -4.24
N VAL A 224 9.92 -12.30 -2.93
CA VAL A 224 11.12 -12.55 -2.13
C VAL A 224 10.95 -13.85 -1.34
N ASN A 225 12.02 -14.64 -1.28
CA ASN A 225 12.18 -15.74 -0.36
C ASN A 225 13.60 -15.68 0.23
N SER A 226 13.74 -15.11 1.42
CA SER A 226 15.04 -14.81 2.01
C SER A 226 15.00 -14.97 3.53
N LYS A 227 16.05 -14.52 4.23
CA LYS A 227 16.12 -14.47 5.69
C LYS A 227 16.64 -13.12 6.15
N ILE A 228 15.91 -12.52 7.08
CA ILE A 228 16.30 -11.30 7.80
C ILE A 228 17.51 -11.63 8.65
N ASN A 229 18.65 -11.08 8.29
CA ASN A 229 19.93 -11.33 8.93
C ASN A 229 20.49 -10.10 9.64
N GLU A 230 19.96 -8.91 9.36
CA GLU A 230 20.49 -7.67 9.91
C GLU A 230 19.37 -6.63 10.11
N ILE A 231 19.42 -5.96 11.25
CA ILE A 231 18.66 -4.73 11.54
C ILE A 231 19.65 -3.59 11.61
N ILE A 232 19.38 -2.48 10.93
CA ILE A 232 20.20 -1.27 11.04
C ILE A 232 19.36 -0.19 11.71
N VAL A 233 19.73 0.14 12.95
CA VAL A 233 19.14 1.24 13.71
C VAL A 233 19.78 2.55 13.24
N ASN A 234 18.97 3.60 13.08
CA ASN A 234 19.37 4.90 12.55
C ASN A 234 20.20 4.74 11.25
N PRO A 235 19.62 4.16 10.19
CA PRO A 235 20.38 3.82 8.99
C PRO A 235 20.78 5.05 8.17
N TYR A 236 21.97 5.04 7.58
CA TYR A 236 22.24 5.89 6.41
C TYR A 236 21.32 5.46 5.27
N TRP A 237 20.66 6.42 4.61
CA TRP A 237 19.95 6.13 3.38
C TRP A 237 20.86 6.39 2.18
N ASN A 238 21.14 5.35 1.41
CA ASN A 238 21.87 5.46 0.17
C ASN A 238 20.87 5.33 -0.99
N ALA A 239 20.68 6.39 -1.78
CA ALA A 239 19.71 6.37 -2.86
C ALA A 239 20.14 5.38 -3.95
N PRO A 240 19.30 4.39 -4.31
CA PRO A 240 19.56 3.53 -5.46
C PRO A 240 19.68 4.35 -6.74
N VAL A 241 20.53 3.89 -7.67
CA VAL A 241 20.76 4.55 -8.97
C VAL A 241 19.45 4.81 -9.72
N SER A 242 18.47 3.92 -9.62
CA SER A 242 17.15 4.10 -10.21
C SER A 242 16.39 5.30 -9.64
N ILE A 243 16.45 5.53 -8.33
CA ILE A 243 15.85 6.71 -7.66
C ILE A 243 16.62 7.97 -8.06
N VAL A 244 17.95 7.89 -8.15
CA VAL A 244 18.76 9.02 -8.62
C VAL A 244 18.29 9.48 -9.99
N ARG A 245 18.17 8.56 -10.95
CA ARG A 245 17.75 8.85 -12.32
C ARG A 245 16.31 9.32 -12.42
N LYS A 246 15.38 8.60 -11.79
CA LYS A 246 13.94 8.81 -12.00
C LYS A 246 13.34 9.92 -11.14
N ASP A 247 13.94 10.25 -9.99
CA ASP A 247 13.37 11.19 -9.02
C ASP A 247 14.33 12.35 -8.71
N ILE A 248 15.54 12.07 -8.23
CA ILE A 248 16.46 13.11 -7.73
C ILE A 248 16.92 14.04 -8.85
N ILE A 249 17.35 13.50 -10.01
CA ILE A 249 17.79 14.33 -11.14
C ILE A 249 16.66 15.27 -11.60
N PRO A 250 15.42 14.79 -11.86
CA PRO A 250 14.29 15.66 -12.16
C PRO A 250 13.99 16.71 -11.07
N LEU A 251 14.16 16.39 -9.79
CA LEU A 251 13.94 17.33 -8.70
C LEU A 251 15.02 18.41 -8.65
N MET A 252 16.30 18.05 -8.80
CA MET A 252 17.41 19.00 -8.89
C MET A 252 17.31 19.95 -10.08
N ARG A 253 16.76 19.48 -11.22
CA ARG A 253 16.48 20.35 -12.38
C ARG A 253 15.41 21.41 -12.08
N LYS A 254 14.44 21.09 -11.21
CA LYS A 254 13.36 22.01 -10.83
C LYS A 254 13.78 22.94 -9.69
N ASP A 255 14.59 22.42 -8.77
CA ASP A 255 15.02 23.11 -7.55
C ASP A 255 16.47 22.74 -7.21
N PRO A 256 17.44 23.60 -7.52
CA PRO A 256 18.85 23.35 -7.22
C PRO A 256 19.16 23.21 -5.72
N ASN A 257 18.31 23.70 -4.82
CA ASN A 257 18.53 23.56 -3.37
C ASN A 257 18.05 22.22 -2.82
N TYR A 258 17.40 21.39 -3.65
CA TYR A 258 16.72 20.19 -3.20
C TYR A 258 17.58 19.25 -2.35
N LEU A 259 18.81 18.92 -2.76
CA LEU A 259 19.66 18.03 -1.96
C LEU A 259 20.06 18.64 -0.61
N LYS A 260 20.28 19.95 -0.57
CA LYS A 260 20.59 20.67 0.67
C LYS A 260 19.41 20.63 1.63
N ASP A 261 18.21 20.92 1.14
CA ASP A 261 16.98 20.95 1.93
C ASP A 261 16.55 19.54 2.38
N SER A 262 16.89 18.52 1.59
CA SER A 262 16.67 17.10 1.89
C SER A 262 17.79 16.49 2.75
N HIS A 263 18.82 17.26 3.09
CA HIS A 263 20.03 16.80 3.81
C HIS A 263 20.73 15.59 3.15
N ILE A 264 20.75 15.56 1.81
CA ILE A 264 21.40 14.52 1.02
C ILE A 264 22.77 15.03 0.57
N ARG A 265 23.80 14.25 0.89
CA ARG A 265 25.20 14.52 0.53
C ARG A 265 25.61 13.68 -0.66
N LEU A 266 26.51 14.20 -1.47
CA LEU A 266 26.98 13.57 -2.69
C LEU A 266 28.43 13.14 -2.55
N PHE A 267 28.74 11.89 -2.90
CA PHE A 267 30.10 11.36 -2.81
C PHE A 267 30.56 10.79 -4.15
N ALA A 268 31.79 11.12 -4.54
CA ALA A 268 32.48 10.53 -5.67
C ALA A 268 32.89 9.07 -5.42
N PRO A 269 33.20 8.29 -6.48
CA PRO A 269 33.66 6.91 -6.32
C PRO A 269 34.91 6.75 -5.44
N ASP A 270 35.75 7.79 -5.37
CA ASP A 270 36.92 7.84 -4.50
C ASP A 270 36.59 8.19 -3.03
N GLY A 271 35.31 8.46 -2.73
CA GLY A 271 34.80 8.80 -1.40
C GLY A 271 34.84 10.28 -1.06
N SER A 272 35.37 11.15 -1.93
CA SER A 272 35.36 12.60 -1.71
C SER A 272 33.93 13.16 -1.80
N GLU A 273 33.62 14.18 -1.00
CA GLU A 273 32.33 14.86 -1.07
C GLU A 273 32.32 15.85 -2.25
N VAL A 274 31.23 15.84 -3.00
CA VAL A 274 31.04 16.63 -4.22
C VAL A 274 29.99 17.70 -3.95
N ASP A 275 30.27 18.94 -4.30
CA ASP A 275 29.27 20.01 -4.27
C ASP A 275 28.23 19.75 -5.38
N PRO A 276 26.94 19.57 -5.04
CA PRO A 276 25.86 19.38 -6.03
C PRO A 276 25.83 20.44 -7.13
N MET A 277 26.26 21.66 -6.86
CA MET A 277 26.25 22.77 -7.83
C MET A 277 27.30 22.63 -8.91
N THR A 278 28.26 21.71 -8.74
CA THR A 278 29.30 21.41 -9.75
C THR A 278 28.90 20.30 -10.71
N VAL A 279 27.77 19.64 -10.47
CA VAL A 279 27.26 18.52 -11.28
C VAL A 279 26.33 19.03 -12.37
N ASP A 280 26.51 18.53 -13.59
CA ASP A 280 25.56 18.77 -14.68
C ASP A 280 24.31 17.89 -14.50
N TRP A 281 23.24 18.50 -13.97
CA TRP A 281 21.96 17.83 -13.76
C TRP A 281 21.16 17.64 -15.04
N SER A 282 21.54 18.24 -16.18
CA SER A 282 20.84 18.06 -17.46
C SER A 282 21.05 16.69 -18.10
N THR A 283 22.06 15.96 -17.63
CA THR A 283 22.42 14.60 -18.06
C THR A 283 22.17 13.58 -16.95
N ASP A 284 22.55 12.33 -17.21
CA ASP A 284 22.52 11.23 -16.24
C ASP A 284 23.84 11.12 -15.45
N ASP A 285 24.78 12.04 -15.62
CA ASP A 285 26.10 11.99 -15.01
C ASP A 285 26.06 11.90 -13.50
N ALA A 286 25.04 12.49 -12.88
CA ALA A 286 24.84 12.43 -11.44
C ALA A 286 24.72 10.98 -10.93
N ALA A 287 24.25 10.02 -11.76
CA ALA A 287 24.07 8.62 -11.41
C ALA A 287 25.38 7.87 -11.08
N LYS A 288 26.55 8.43 -11.39
CA LYS A 288 27.86 7.86 -11.02
C LYS A 288 28.25 8.13 -9.56
N TYR A 289 27.58 9.08 -8.92
CA TYR A 289 27.83 9.47 -7.54
C TYR A 289 26.95 8.71 -6.56
N ARG A 290 27.43 8.58 -5.33
CA ARG A 290 26.66 8.02 -4.21
C ARG A 290 25.93 9.14 -3.47
N PHE A 291 24.61 9.05 -3.42
CA PHE A 291 23.75 9.96 -2.67
C PHE A 291 23.48 9.34 -1.30
N ARG A 292 23.88 10.03 -0.24
CA ARG A 292 23.70 9.55 1.13
C ARG A 292 22.98 10.58 1.98
N GLN A 293 21.90 10.19 2.62
CA GLN A 293 21.28 10.93 3.69
C GLN A 293 21.76 10.35 5.02
N ASP A 294 22.21 11.23 5.90
CA ASP A 294 22.70 10.85 7.23
C ASP A 294 21.51 10.44 8.13
N PRO A 295 21.73 9.69 9.23
CA PRO A 295 20.65 9.28 10.12
C PRO A 295 19.94 10.48 10.75
N GLY A 296 18.63 10.35 10.96
CA GLY A 296 17.84 11.40 11.59
C GLY A 296 16.35 11.33 11.26
N ALA A 297 15.59 12.23 11.88
CA ALA A 297 14.14 12.30 11.76
C ALA A 297 13.62 12.46 10.31
N GLY A 298 14.36 13.19 9.47
CA GLY A 298 14.02 13.39 8.04
C GLY A 298 14.59 12.32 7.11
N ASN A 299 15.29 11.29 7.64
CA ASN A 299 15.84 10.22 6.83
C ASN A 299 14.72 9.42 6.15
N ALA A 300 14.86 9.08 4.87
CA ALA A 300 13.84 8.34 4.12
C ALA A 300 13.49 6.96 4.71
N MET A 301 14.40 6.37 5.50
CA MET A 301 14.21 5.13 6.26
C MET A 301 14.02 5.37 7.77
N ALA A 302 13.87 6.63 8.19
CA ALA A 302 13.62 7.08 9.54
C ALA A 302 14.46 6.35 10.60
N SER A 303 13.85 5.55 11.47
CA SER A 303 14.55 4.93 12.61
C SER A 303 15.22 3.58 12.30
N VAL A 304 14.72 2.81 11.31
CA VAL A 304 15.18 1.43 11.11
C VAL A 304 15.11 0.97 9.67
N LYS A 305 16.11 0.17 9.28
CA LYS A 305 16.10 -0.72 8.11
C LYS A 305 16.17 -2.19 8.55
N ILE A 306 15.26 -3.00 8.05
CA ILE A 306 15.25 -4.47 8.17
C ILE A 306 15.85 -5.04 6.88
N ASN A 307 17.03 -5.64 7.00
CA ASN A 307 17.85 -6.06 5.86
C ASN A 307 17.86 -7.59 5.70
N PHE A 308 17.95 -8.02 4.45
CA PHE A 308 18.07 -9.43 4.05
C PHE A 308 18.74 -9.51 2.68
N PRO A 309 19.35 -10.66 2.31
CA PRO A 309 19.88 -10.86 0.97
C PRO A 309 18.76 -10.75 -0.08
N SER A 310 18.92 -9.85 -1.05
CA SER A 310 17.98 -9.64 -2.15
C SER A 310 18.72 -9.30 -3.44
N PRO A 311 18.52 -10.05 -4.55
CA PRO A 311 19.13 -9.72 -5.84
C PRO A 311 18.63 -8.38 -6.39
N ASP A 312 17.38 -8.02 -6.09
CA ASP A 312 16.77 -6.74 -6.49
C ASP A 312 17.12 -5.57 -5.55
N GLY A 313 17.92 -5.80 -4.50
CA GLY A 313 18.32 -4.77 -3.54
C GLY A 313 17.18 -4.21 -2.67
N VAL A 314 16.05 -4.91 -2.56
CA VAL A 314 14.91 -4.49 -1.72
C VAL A 314 15.11 -4.86 -0.25
N TYR A 315 14.45 -4.11 0.63
CA TYR A 315 14.46 -4.27 2.08
C TYR A 315 13.14 -3.76 2.69
N MET A 316 12.94 -3.95 3.99
CA MET A 316 11.83 -3.30 4.73
C MET A 316 12.38 -2.17 5.60
N HIS A 317 11.60 -1.11 5.85
CA HIS A 317 12.08 0.02 6.64
C HIS A 317 10.97 0.88 7.27
N ASP A 318 11.36 1.74 8.21
CA ASP A 318 10.52 2.81 8.78
C ASP A 318 10.31 3.95 7.77
N THR A 319 9.41 4.89 8.04
CA THR A 319 9.24 6.08 7.21
C THR A 319 8.92 7.33 8.04
N PRO A 320 9.43 8.52 7.66
CA PRO A 320 9.03 9.75 8.33
C PRO A 320 7.57 10.13 8.01
N GLN A 321 6.97 9.57 6.95
CA GLN A 321 5.62 9.89 6.51
C GLN A 321 4.58 8.86 6.94
N GLN A 322 4.30 8.82 8.25
CA GLN A 322 3.34 7.89 8.84
C GLN A 322 1.90 8.08 8.30
N SER A 323 1.54 9.28 7.85
CA SER A 323 0.21 9.56 7.26
C SER A 323 -0.09 8.76 6.00
N LEU A 324 0.94 8.29 5.28
CA LEU A 324 0.77 7.47 4.08
C LEU A 324 0.10 6.12 4.37
N PHE A 325 0.24 5.58 5.59
CA PHE A 325 -0.43 4.34 5.98
C PHE A 325 -1.96 4.49 6.04
N GLY A 326 -2.47 5.72 6.16
CA GLY A 326 -3.91 6.01 6.09
C GLY A 326 -4.47 6.15 4.67
N LYS A 327 -3.63 6.11 3.63
CA LYS A 327 -4.09 6.20 2.24
C LYS A 327 -4.82 4.92 1.84
N LEU A 328 -5.85 5.08 1.00
CA LEU A 328 -6.55 3.98 0.34
C LEU A 328 -5.56 3.14 -0.48
N MET A 329 -4.77 3.82 -1.31
CA MET A 329 -3.75 3.22 -2.15
C MET A 329 -2.39 3.38 -1.47
N ARG A 330 -1.72 2.24 -1.20
CA ARG A 330 -0.42 2.21 -0.50
C ARG A 330 0.67 1.61 -1.40
N PHE A 331 0.69 2.06 -2.65
CA PHE A 331 1.63 1.65 -3.70
C PHE A 331 2.54 2.82 -4.06
N ASP A 332 3.38 3.25 -3.12
CA ASP A 332 4.13 4.52 -3.20
C ASP A 332 5.63 4.37 -2.90
N SER A 333 6.18 3.17 -3.13
CA SER A 333 7.62 2.89 -3.00
C SER A 333 8.29 2.58 -4.33
N SER A 334 9.63 2.52 -4.33
CA SER A 334 10.45 2.04 -5.45
C SER A 334 10.84 0.57 -5.29
N GLY A 335 9.93 -0.26 -4.75
CA GLY A 335 10.10 -1.71 -4.60
C GLY A 335 10.36 -2.18 -3.16
N CYS A 336 10.97 -1.35 -2.30
CA CYS A 336 11.12 -1.65 -0.86
C CYS A 336 9.78 -1.56 -0.12
N VAL A 337 9.69 -2.14 1.08
CA VAL A 337 8.44 -2.17 1.86
C VAL A 337 8.56 -1.27 3.09
N ARG A 338 7.67 -0.29 3.24
CA ARG A 338 7.57 0.49 4.48
C ARG A 338 6.59 -0.18 5.41
N VAL A 339 6.89 -0.23 6.70
CA VAL A 339 6.08 -0.97 7.68
C VAL A 339 5.59 -0.01 8.77
N GLN A 340 4.28 0.02 9.00
CA GLN A 340 3.67 0.77 10.10
C GLN A 340 4.05 0.13 11.43
N ASN A 341 4.41 0.92 12.46
CA ASN A 341 4.87 0.41 13.76
C ASN A 341 6.01 -0.61 13.65
N VAL A 342 6.96 -0.35 12.75
CA VAL A 342 8.06 -1.28 12.45
C VAL A 342 8.90 -1.65 13.70
N ARG A 343 8.90 -0.79 14.73
CA ARG A 343 9.60 -1.02 16.00
C ARG A 343 9.12 -2.28 16.74
N ASP A 344 7.82 -2.57 16.69
CA ASP A 344 7.24 -3.78 17.29
C ASP A 344 7.69 -5.03 16.52
N LEU A 345 7.70 -4.96 15.19
CA LEU A 345 8.20 -6.04 14.32
C LEU A 345 9.69 -6.30 14.58
N VAL A 346 10.50 -5.25 14.68
CA VAL A 346 11.95 -5.34 14.95
C VAL A 346 12.21 -5.96 16.32
N THR A 347 11.46 -5.55 17.34
CA THR A 347 11.54 -6.13 18.69
C THR A 347 11.22 -7.63 18.65
N TRP A 348 10.20 -8.04 17.90
CA TRP A 348 9.87 -9.46 17.73
C TRP A 348 10.96 -10.22 16.94
N ILE A 349 11.57 -9.62 15.92
CA ILE A 349 12.69 -10.20 15.15
C ILE A 349 13.90 -10.43 16.07
N LEU A 350 14.28 -9.41 16.85
CA LEU A 350 15.49 -9.38 17.68
C LEU A 350 15.35 -10.09 19.03
N ARG A 351 14.20 -10.68 19.36
CA ARG A 351 13.95 -11.27 20.68
C ARG A 351 15.01 -12.29 21.15
N ASP A 352 15.60 -13.01 20.20
CA ASP A 352 16.59 -14.07 20.46
C ASP A 352 18.04 -13.54 20.29
N THR A 353 18.20 -12.26 19.93
CA THR A 353 19.48 -11.55 19.80
C THR A 353 19.88 -10.99 21.18
N PRO A 354 20.92 -11.52 21.83
CA PRO A 354 21.31 -11.10 23.17
C PRO A 354 21.62 -9.60 23.25
N GLY A 355 21.11 -8.96 24.30
CA GLY A 355 21.31 -7.53 24.53
C GLY A 355 20.39 -6.61 23.72
N TRP A 356 19.55 -7.12 22.83
CA TRP A 356 18.65 -6.30 21.99
C TRP A 356 17.18 -6.43 22.39
N ASP A 357 16.90 -6.23 23.68
CA ASP A 357 15.52 -6.08 24.15
C ASP A 357 14.90 -4.75 23.68
N ARG A 358 13.59 -4.57 23.91
CA ARG A 358 12.86 -3.35 23.53
C ARG A 358 13.50 -2.09 24.12
N GLN A 359 13.96 -2.13 25.36
CA GLN A 359 14.48 -0.95 26.05
C GLN A 359 15.81 -0.50 25.44
N HIS A 360 16.73 -1.44 25.18
CA HIS A 360 17.99 -1.13 24.50
C HIS A 360 17.72 -0.63 23.08
N PHE A 361 16.86 -1.31 22.33
CA PHE A 361 16.53 -0.90 20.96
C PHE A 361 16.01 0.55 20.88
N GLU A 362 15.08 0.95 21.75
CA GLU A 362 14.61 2.34 21.81
C GLU A 362 15.69 3.31 22.30
N ALA A 363 16.58 2.89 23.21
CA ALA A 363 17.72 3.70 23.63
C ALA A 363 18.71 3.94 22.47
N ALA A 364 18.96 2.92 21.64
CA ALA A 364 19.80 3.04 20.44
C ALA A 364 19.18 3.98 19.39
N ILE A 365 17.85 3.99 19.22
CA ILE A 365 17.19 4.98 18.36
C ILE A 365 17.48 6.41 18.87
N LYS A 366 17.38 6.63 20.19
CA LYS A 366 17.57 7.96 20.80
C LYS A 366 19.00 8.50 20.66
N THR A 367 20.01 7.66 20.49
CA THR A 367 21.38 8.15 20.26
C THR A 367 21.53 8.82 18.90
N GLY A 368 20.69 8.46 17.92
CA GLY A 368 20.84 8.87 16.52
C GLY A 368 22.05 8.23 15.82
N GLU A 369 22.79 7.36 16.50
CA GLU A 369 23.99 6.72 15.96
C GLU A 369 23.62 5.51 15.11
N ASN A 370 24.26 5.39 13.94
CA ASN A 370 24.06 4.25 13.05
C ASN A 370 24.58 2.97 13.72
N THR A 371 23.66 2.04 14.00
CA THR A 371 23.98 0.80 14.73
C THR A 371 23.49 -0.42 13.95
N PRO A 372 24.37 -1.10 13.20
CA PRO A 372 24.07 -2.40 12.61
C PRO A 372 23.99 -3.50 13.67
N VAL A 373 22.98 -4.36 13.56
CA VAL A 373 22.68 -5.45 14.49
C VAL A 373 22.51 -6.73 13.72
N GLN A 374 23.40 -7.70 13.93
CA GLN A 374 23.26 -9.03 13.36
C GLN A 374 22.15 -9.80 14.10
N VAL A 375 21.18 -10.33 13.36
CA VAL A 375 20.06 -11.09 13.92
C VAL A 375 20.54 -12.50 14.25
N VAL A 376 20.48 -12.87 15.53
CA VAL A 376 20.70 -14.25 15.96
C VAL A 376 19.51 -15.09 15.51
N ASN A 377 19.79 -16.20 14.83
CA ASN A 377 18.80 -17.04 14.14
C ASN A 377 18.00 -16.26 13.08
N PRO A 378 18.58 -16.03 11.88
CA PRO A 378 17.94 -15.27 10.81
C PRO A 378 16.50 -15.72 10.52
N VAL A 379 15.57 -14.76 10.51
CA VAL A 379 14.12 -15.02 10.39
C VAL A 379 13.72 -15.11 8.92
N PRO A 380 13.10 -16.20 8.45
CA PRO A 380 12.56 -16.27 7.09
C PRO A 380 11.65 -15.08 6.77
N VAL A 381 11.83 -14.51 5.58
CA VAL A 381 10.99 -13.44 5.06
C VAL A 381 10.52 -13.78 3.65
N HIS A 382 9.20 -13.66 3.45
CA HIS A 382 8.55 -13.98 2.20
C HIS A 382 7.74 -12.78 1.72
N PHE A 383 8.01 -12.28 0.50
CA PHE A 383 7.13 -11.33 -0.16
C PHE A 383 6.34 -12.12 -1.19
N LEU A 384 5.04 -12.26 -0.96
CA LEU A 384 4.13 -13.06 -1.79
C LEU A 384 3.04 -12.16 -2.36
N TYR A 385 2.36 -12.69 -3.38
CA TYR A 385 1.32 -11.96 -4.08
C TYR A 385 0.00 -12.74 -4.01
N LEU A 386 -0.88 -12.34 -3.10
CA LEU A 386 -2.19 -12.94 -2.93
C LEU A 386 -3.28 -11.86 -3.01
N SER A 387 -4.08 -11.91 -4.06
CA SER A 387 -5.13 -10.92 -4.31
C SER A 387 -6.53 -11.44 -3.96
N ALA A 388 -6.68 -12.74 -3.64
CA ALA A 388 -7.95 -13.31 -3.19
C ALA A 388 -7.76 -14.52 -2.28
N TRP A 389 -8.45 -14.55 -1.15
CA TRP A 389 -8.42 -15.68 -0.20
C TRP A 389 -9.66 -15.67 0.68
N SER A 390 -9.87 -16.73 1.46
CA SER A 390 -10.96 -16.80 2.42
C SER A 390 -10.45 -16.90 3.85
N THR A 391 -11.06 -16.13 4.74
CA THR A 391 -10.68 -16.08 6.18
C THR A 391 -11.62 -16.90 7.08
N GLY A 392 -12.56 -17.62 6.47
CA GLY A 392 -13.56 -18.45 7.15
C GLY A 392 -14.74 -18.76 6.22
N PRO A 393 -15.69 -19.60 6.64
CA PRO A 393 -16.86 -19.93 5.81
C PRO A 393 -17.61 -18.68 5.35
N GLY A 394 -17.74 -18.49 4.03
CA GLY A 394 -18.47 -17.38 3.42
C GLY A 394 -17.76 -16.00 3.44
N VAL A 395 -16.55 -15.88 4.01
CA VAL A 395 -15.84 -14.60 4.10
C VAL A 395 -14.65 -14.56 3.14
N VAL A 396 -14.92 -14.05 1.93
CA VAL A 396 -13.91 -13.89 0.87
C VAL A 396 -13.31 -12.49 0.87
N GLN A 397 -11.99 -12.44 1.00
CA GLN A 397 -11.15 -11.26 0.84
C GLN A 397 -10.72 -11.13 -0.62
N PHE A 398 -10.82 -9.92 -1.15
CA PHE A 398 -10.26 -9.52 -2.44
C PHE A 398 -9.36 -8.31 -2.26
N ARG A 399 -8.31 -8.24 -3.05
CA ARG A 399 -7.47 -7.06 -3.21
C ARG A 399 -7.37 -6.75 -4.69
N ASP A 400 -6.95 -5.53 -4.97
CA ASP A 400 -6.66 -5.08 -6.31
C ASP A 400 -5.48 -5.89 -6.90
N ASP A 401 -5.58 -6.31 -8.16
CA ASP A 401 -4.47 -6.97 -8.87
C ASP A 401 -3.49 -5.92 -9.41
N ILE A 402 -2.88 -5.17 -8.50
CA ILE A 402 -2.09 -3.97 -8.78
C ILE A 402 -0.98 -4.14 -9.83
N TYR A 403 -0.41 -5.34 -9.92
CA TYR A 403 0.70 -5.66 -10.84
C TYR A 403 0.25 -6.54 -12.00
N GLY A 404 -1.05 -6.85 -12.10
CA GLY A 404 -1.62 -7.65 -13.19
C GLY A 404 -1.20 -9.12 -13.17
N LEU A 405 -0.80 -9.64 -12.01
CA LEU A 405 -0.26 -11.01 -11.91
C LEU A 405 -1.35 -12.08 -11.91
N ASP A 406 -2.63 -11.73 -11.79
CA ASP A 406 -3.76 -12.65 -11.94
C ASP A 406 -4.17 -12.87 -13.40
N GLY A 407 -3.61 -12.08 -14.33
CA GLY A 407 -3.79 -12.26 -15.78
C GLY A 407 -5.12 -11.73 -16.33
N ASN A 408 -5.83 -10.87 -15.59
CA ASN A 408 -7.06 -10.23 -16.05
C ASN A 408 -7.09 -8.74 -15.71
N SER A 409 -7.23 -7.88 -16.72
CA SER A 409 -7.18 -6.42 -16.53
C SER A 409 -8.37 -5.85 -15.75
N GLU A 410 -9.52 -6.53 -15.71
CA GLU A 410 -10.68 -6.09 -14.91
C GLU A 410 -10.42 -6.20 -13.40
N LEU A 411 -9.38 -6.95 -13.00
CA LEU A 411 -8.96 -7.06 -11.61
C LEU A 411 -8.02 -5.91 -11.18
N GLN A 412 -7.49 -5.13 -12.13
CA GLN A 412 -6.59 -4.01 -11.86
C GLN A 412 -7.39 -2.71 -11.71
N ILE A 413 -8.15 -2.63 -10.63
CA ILE A 413 -9.12 -1.58 -10.35
C ILE A 413 -8.45 -0.22 -10.28
N THR A 414 -7.27 -0.08 -9.67
CA THR A 414 -6.70 1.24 -9.41
C THR A 414 -5.73 1.72 -10.47
N SER A 415 -5.20 0.82 -11.30
CA SER A 415 -4.40 1.17 -12.47
C SER A 415 -5.26 1.54 -13.69
N ALA A 416 -6.50 1.04 -13.75
CA ALA A 416 -7.45 1.30 -14.83
C ALA A 416 -8.26 2.61 -14.66
N LEU A 417 -8.15 3.28 -13.51
CA LEU A 417 -8.96 4.44 -13.11
C LEU A 417 -8.13 5.71 -13.02
#